data_AF-A0A1Q8AE07-F1
#
_entry.id   AF-A0A1Q8AE07-F1
#
_cell.length_a   1.000
_cell.length_b   1.000
_cell.length_c   1.000
_cell.angle_alpha   90.00
_cell.angle_beta   90.00
_cell.angle_gamma   90.00
#
_symmetry.space_group_name_H-M   'P 1'
#
loop_
_entity.id
_entity.type
_entity.pdbx_description
1 polymer ?
#
loop_
_entity_poly.entity_id
_entity_poly.type
_entity_poly.pdbx_seq_one_letter_code
_entity_poly.pdbx_strand_id
1 'polypeptide(L)'
;MSARVLDGKALARQILDDIATKVGARVAAGKPRPKLATVIVGDNPASALYVRSKQKDARQVGIDSEDHRLPTETTTEQLLELIGTLDRDESVSGILVQQPLPIHIDLFQVVIAVDPIKDVDGFHPFNAGLVAQGLPGGIQPCTPSGIVELLERAGVRIEGANAVVVGRSNIVGKPTALLLLKRNATVTICHTKTKNLAGHTKRADILVAAAGKPNLITKDMVKPGAAVVDVSANRVEGGQVGDLAPGVDDVAGWLTPNPGGVGPMTRAMLVRNTYEAEVRRRP
;
A
#
# COMPACT_ATOMS: atom_id res chain seq x y z
N MET A 1 -17.67 2.35 -24.78
CA MET A 1 -17.80 3.38 -23.72
C MET A 1 -16.51 3.32 -22.91
N SER A 2 -15.86 4.47 -22.66
CA SER A 2 -14.60 4.51 -21.90
C SER A 2 -14.86 4.26 -20.40
N ALA A 3 -13.90 3.62 -19.73
CA ALA A 3 -13.98 3.25 -18.31
C ALA A 3 -14.13 4.47 -17.38
N ARG A 4 -14.87 4.29 -16.28
CA ARG A 4 -14.89 5.27 -15.18
C ARG A 4 -13.53 5.29 -14.48
N VAL A 5 -12.99 6.47 -14.26
CA VAL A 5 -11.68 6.62 -13.61
C VAL A 5 -11.80 6.32 -12.12
N LEU A 6 -11.01 5.37 -11.61
CA LEU A 6 -10.78 5.17 -10.19
C LEU A 6 -9.73 6.18 -9.71
N ASP A 7 -10.17 7.41 -9.46
CA ASP A 7 -9.31 8.55 -9.11
C ASP A 7 -8.77 8.43 -7.68
N GLY A 8 -7.60 7.79 -7.57
CA GLY A 8 -6.93 7.64 -6.29
C GLY A 8 -6.36 8.94 -5.73
N LYS A 9 -6.14 9.99 -6.53
CA LYS A 9 -5.73 11.30 -5.98
C LYS A 9 -6.88 11.94 -5.22
N ALA A 10 -8.06 11.97 -5.82
CA ALA A 10 -9.26 12.53 -5.20
C ALA A 10 -9.62 11.75 -3.93
N LEU A 11 -9.61 10.41 -3.99
CA LEU A 11 -9.95 9.56 -2.85
C LEU A 11 -8.89 9.59 -1.74
N ALA A 12 -7.61 9.64 -2.09
CA ALA A 12 -6.55 9.85 -1.10
C ALA A 12 -6.70 11.19 -0.37
N ARG A 13 -7.14 12.24 -1.06
CA ARG A 13 -7.39 13.54 -0.43
C ARG A 13 -8.49 13.46 0.62
N GLN A 14 -9.60 12.80 0.31
CA GLN A 14 -10.70 12.59 1.27
C GLN A 14 -10.21 11.86 2.52
N ILE A 15 -9.41 10.80 2.35
CA ILE A 15 -8.82 10.06 3.47
C ILE A 15 -7.93 10.97 4.32
N LEU A 16 -7.07 11.78 3.69
CA LEU A 16 -6.20 12.71 4.42
C LEU A 16 -7.00 13.76 5.18
N ASP A 17 -8.09 14.29 4.62
CA ASP A 17 -8.98 15.24 5.29
C ASP A 17 -9.71 14.60 6.50
N ASP A 18 -10.15 13.34 6.37
CA ASP A 18 -10.70 12.54 7.47
C ASP A 18 -9.67 12.39 8.61
N ILE A 19 -8.42 12.08 8.27
CA ILE A 19 -7.34 11.92 9.26
C ILE A 19 -6.96 13.26 9.90
N ALA A 20 -6.91 14.35 9.13
CA ALA A 20 -6.62 15.69 9.67
C ALA A 20 -7.64 16.08 10.75
N THR A 21 -8.92 15.81 10.50
CA THR A 21 -9.99 16.03 11.48
C THR A 21 -9.78 15.21 12.75
N LYS A 22 -9.45 13.92 12.61
CA LYS A 22 -9.20 13.01 13.73
C LYS A 22 -7.95 13.38 14.54
N VAL A 23 -6.89 13.83 13.89
CA VAL A 23 -5.67 14.31 14.55
C VAL A 23 -5.97 15.61 15.31
N GLY A 24 -6.67 16.56 14.67
CA GLY A 24 -7.09 17.80 15.32
C GLY A 24 -7.92 17.56 16.58
N ALA A 25 -8.92 16.66 16.51
CA ALA A 25 -9.73 16.29 17.67
C ALA A 25 -8.90 15.63 18.79
N ARG A 26 -7.93 14.77 18.43
CA ARG A 26 -7.03 14.13 19.40
C ARG A 26 -6.20 15.18 20.16
N VAL A 27 -5.60 16.13 19.44
CA VAL A 27 -4.78 17.19 20.03
C VAL A 27 -5.61 18.14 20.88
N ALA A 28 -6.81 18.52 20.42
CA ALA A 28 -7.73 19.35 21.20
C ALA A 28 -8.16 18.70 22.52
N ALA A 29 -8.21 17.36 22.56
CA ALA A 29 -8.45 16.58 23.77
C ALA A 29 -7.20 16.41 24.67
N GLY A 30 -6.10 17.13 24.41
CA GLY A 30 -4.86 17.06 25.18
C GLY A 30 -4.06 15.76 24.99
N LYS A 31 -4.43 14.92 24.02
CA LYS A 31 -3.70 13.67 23.74
C LYS A 31 -2.49 13.93 22.84
N PRO A 32 -1.43 13.10 22.91
CA PRO A 32 -0.22 13.26 22.11
C PRO A 32 -0.49 13.25 20.60
N ARG A 33 0.28 14.07 19.88
CA ARG A 33 0.33 14.03 18.41
C ARG A 33 0.95 12.73 17.91
N PRO A 34 0.41 12.10 16.86
CA PRO A 34 1.09 10.99 16.22
C PRO A 34 2.39 11.46 15.56
N LYS A 35 3.40 10.60 15.54
CA LYS A 35 4.68 10.85 14.87
C LYS A 35 5.08 9.67 13.97
N LEU A 36 5.45 9.97 12.72
CA LEU A 36 6.01 9.03 11.75
C LEU A 36 7.54 9.17 11.66
N ALA A 37 8.27 8.13 12.04
CA ALA A 37 9.69 7.99 11.78
C ALA A 37 9.92 7.30 10.44
N THR A 38 10.66 7.94 9.53
CA THR A 38 11.05 7.34 8.24
C THR A 38 12.53 7.03 8.24
N VAL A 39 12.90 5.82 7.80
CA VAL A 39 14.29 5.38 7.70
C VAL A 39 14.61 5.11 6.23
N ILE A 40 15.68 5.73 5.72
CA ILE A 40 16.23 5.50 4.39
C ILE A 40 17.68 5.05 4.55
N VAL A 41 18.07 4.00 3.82
CA VAL A 41 19.47 3.58 3.72
C VAL A 41 19.96 3.76 2.28
N GLY A 42 21.00 4.56 2.12
CA GLY A 42 21.63 4.90 0.84
C GLY A 42 20.91 5.99 0.04
N ASP A 43 21.35 6.16 -1.20
CA ASP A 43 21.10 7.40 -1.98
C ASP A 43 20.10 7.24 -3.13
N ASN A 44 19.24 6.22 -3.08
CA ASN A 44 18.28 5.97 -4.16
C ASN A 44 17.34 7.20 -4.35
N PRO A 45 17.40 7.93 -5.48
CA PRO A 45 16.63 9.15 -5.66
C PRO A 45 15.12 8.91 -5.67
N ALA A 46 14.67 7.75 -6.14
CA ALA A 46 13.25 7.40 -6.11
C ALA A 46 12.76 7.18 -4.68
N SER A 47 13.54 6.46 -3.85
CA SER A 47 13.23 6.28 -2.42
C SER A 47 13.13 7.61 -1.69
N ALA A 48 14.07 8.53 -1.94
CA ALA A 48 14.07 9.87 -1.33
C ALA A 48 12.82 10.69 -1.70
N LEU A 49 12.38 10.65 -2.96
CA LEU A 49 11.16 11.32 -3.42
C LEU A 49 9.90 10.71 -2.79
N TYR A 50 9.85 9.38 -2.66
CA TYR A 50 8.73 8.69 -2.02
C TYR A 50 8.60 9.06 -0.54
N VAL A 51 9.70 9.03 0.21
CA VAL A 51 9.69 9.43 1.62
C VAL A 51 9.31 10.88 1.79
N ARG A 52 9.89 11.79 0.98
CA ARG A 52 9.50 13.22 1.03
C ARG A 52 7.99 13.42 0.83
N SER A 53 7.39 12.67 -0.09
CA SER A 53 5.94 12.73 -0.34
C SER A 53 5.14 12.20 0.86
N LYS A 54 5.54 11.07 1.43
CA LYS A 54 4.92 10.48 2.63
C LYS A 54 4.97 11.43 3.83
N GLN A 55 6.12 12.04 4.08
CA GLN A 55 6.30 13.02 5.15
C GLN A 55 5.50 14.30 4.93
N LYS A 56 5.39 14.76 3.67
CA LYS A 56 4.53 15.90 3.32
C LYS A 56 3.07 15.58 3.65
N ASP A 57 2.58 14.41 3.23
CA ASP A 57 1.19 13.99 3.48
C ASP A 57 0.93 13.85 5.00
N ALA A 58 1.88 13.30 5.77
CA ALA A 58 1.80 13.23 7.24
C ALA A 58 1.70 14.62 7.89
N ARG A 59 2.62 15.53 7.56
CA ARG A 59 2.61 16.89 8.10
C ARG A 59 1.35 17.67 7.74
N GLN A 60 0.81 17.47 6.54
CA GLN A 60 -0.41 18.13 6.08
C GLN A 60 -1.62 17.81 6.96
N VAL A 61 -1.67 16.61 7.56
CA VAL A 61 -2.76 16.18 8.44
C VAL A 61 -2.46 16.40 9.93
N GLY A 62 -1.35 17.08 10.25
CA GLY A 62 -0.93 17.35 11.63
C GLY A 62 -0.21 16.18 12.33
N ILE A 63 0.28 15.19 11.58
CA ILE A 63 1.17 14.15 12.09
C ILE A 63 2.62 14.67 12.02
N ASP A 64 3.34 14.57 13.12
CA ASP A 64 4.75 14.96 13.17
C ASP A 64 5.60 13.93 12.42
N SER A 65 6.75 14.34 11.89
CA SER A 65 7.59 13.42 11.12
C SER A 65 9.07 13.69 11.33
N GLU A 66 9.82 12.62 11.47
CA GLU A 66 11.29 12.61 11.56
C GLU A 66 11.88 11.74 10.45
N ASP A 67 13.06 12.13 9.96
CA ASP A 67 13.75 11.48 8.84
C ASP A 67 15.12 10.99 9.30
N HIS A 68 15.34 9.69 9.21
CA HIS A 68 16.61 9.03 9.51
C HIS A 68 17.25 8.58 8.20
N ARG A 69 18.33 9.26 7.82
CA ARG A 69 19.08 8.97 6.60
C ARG A 69 20.40 8.32 6.96
N LEU A 70 20.54 7.06 6.58
CA LEU A 70 21.71 6.24 6.82
C LEU A 70 22.48 6.06 5.50
N PRO A 71 23.81 5.99 5.54
CA PRO A 71 24.61 5.85 4.34
C PRO A 71 24.49 4.43 3.75
N THR A 72 24.91 4.25 2.49
CA THR A 72 24.69 2.98 1.77
C THR A 72 25.41 1.81 2.46
N GLU A 73 26.56 2.04 3.09
CA GLU A 73 27.39 1.06 3.79
C GLU A 73 26.85 0.60 5.14
N THR A 74 25.74 1.16 5.63
CA THR A 74 25.10 0.74 6.89
C THR A 74 24.88 -0.77 6.93
N THR A 75 25.26 -1.41 8.03
CA THR A 75 25.07 -2.85 8.22
C THR A 75 23.67 -3.17 8.75
N THR A 76 23.29 -4.44 8.69
CA THR A 76 22.04 -4.92 9.29
C THR A 76 21.98 -4.55 10.78
N GLU A 77 23.06 -4.77 11.52
CA GLU A 77 23.13 -4.55 12.97
C GLU A 77 22.94 -3.08 13.33
N GLN A 78 23.57 -2.16 12.59
CA GLN A 78 23.41 -0.72 12.78
C GLN A 78 21.97 -0.25 12.53
N LEU A 79 21.33 -0.80 11.48
CA LEU A 79 19.93 -0.50 11.20
C LEU A 79 19.00 -1.06 12.28
N LEU A 80 19.27 -2.26 12.78
CA LEU A 80 18.52 -2.88 13.88
C LEU A 80 18.65 -2.07 15.18
N GLU A 81 19.82 -1.52 15.47
CA GLU A 81 20.03 -0.64 16.64
C GLU A 81 19.21 0.65 16.56
N LEU A 82 19.17 1.28 15.38
CA LEU A 82 18.29 2.44 15.16
C LEU A 82 16.83 2.05 15.35
N ILE A 83 16.37 0.96 14.73
CA ILE A 83 14.97 0.49 14.87
C ILE A 83 14.63 0.25 16.34
N GLY A 84 15.49 -0.45 17.08
CA GLY A 84 15.28 -0.68 18.52
C GLY A 84 15.29 0.60 19.37
N THR A 85 15.93 1.67 18.91
CA THR A 85 15.83 3.00 19.53
C THR A 85 14.47 3.63 19.23
N LEU A 86 14.01 3.59 17.98
CA LEU A 86 12.72 4.14 17.56
C LEU A 86 11.53 3.37 18.17
N ASP A 87 11.64 2.07 18.35
CA ASP A 87 10.60 1.26 19.00
C ASP A 87 10.44 1.60 20.48
N ARG A 88 11.55 1.88 21.18
CA ARG A 88 11.51 2.33 22.59
C ARG A 88 11.14 3.80 22.75
N ASP A 89 11.26 4.62 21.71
CA ASP A 89 10.84 6.02 21.76
C ASP A 89 9.30 6.12 21.80
N GLU A 90 8.79 6.44 22.99
CA GLU A 90 7.38 6.69 23.24
C GLU A 90 6.78 7.85 22.43
N SER A 91 7.59 8.76 21.91
CA SER A 91 7.13 9.83 21.01
C SER A 91 6.90 9.34 19.57
N VAL A 92 7.49 8.21 19.16
CA VAL A 92 7.36 7.64 17.80
C VAL A 92 6.16 6.70 17.74
N SER A 93 5.16 7.04 16.93
CA SER A 93 3.94 6.24 16.76
C SER A 93 4.06 5.15 15.70
N GLY A 94 4.87 5.40 14.67
CA GLY A 94 5.01 4.50 13.54
C GLY A 94 6.38 4.62 12.89
N ILE A 95 6.89 3.50 12.41
CA ILE A 95 8.20 3.37 11.76
C ILE A 95 8.00 2.86 10.35
N LEU A 96 8.56 3.59 9.39
CA LEU A 96 8.66 3.18 8.01
C LEU A 96 10.13 2.96 7.66
N VAL A 97 10.50 1.72 7.32
CA VAL A 97 11.79 1.44 6.69
C VAL A 97 11.60 1.41 5.17
N GLN A 98 12.13 2.41 4.47
CA GLN A 98 11.91 2.57 3.03
C GLN A 98 12.68 1.51 2.24
N GLN A 99 11.95 0.76 1.42
CA GLN A 99 12.50 -0.23 0.49
C GLN A 99 12.73 0.36 -0.92
N PRO A 100 13.62 -0.21 -1.75
CA PRO A 100 14.52 -1.33 -1.44
C PRO A 100 15.69 -0.89 -0.53
N LEU A 101 16.13 -1.80 0.33
CA LEU A 101 17.38 -1.66 1.09
C LEU A 101 18.58 -2.11 0.24
N PRO A 102 19.81 -1.65 0.56
CA PRO A 102 21.03 -2.23 0.01
C PRO A 102 21.08 -3.76 0.16
N ILE A 103 21.68 -4.44 -0.81
CA ILE A 103 21.61 -5.91 -0.93
C ILE A 103 22.27 -6.66 0.23
N HIS A 104 23.22 -6.03 0.93
CA HIS A 104 23.91 -6.62 2.09
C HIS A 104 23.09 -6.52 3.40
N ILE A 105 21.99 -5.78 3.41
CA ILE A 105 21.10 -5.69 4.57
C ILE A 105 20.05 -6.81 4.51
N ASP A 106 19.92 -7.54 5.61
CA ASP A 106 18.89 -8.56 5.76
C ASP A 106 17.52 -7.91 6.00
N LEU A 107 16.75 -7.76 4.91
CA LEU A 107 15.41 -7.18 4.94
C LEU A 107 14.47 -7.94 5.89
N PHE A 108 14.62 -9.27 6.04
CA PHE A 108 13.71 -10.05 6.88
C PHE A 108 13.93 -9.75 8.36
N GLN A 109 15.20 -9.65 8.79
CA GLN A 109 15.52 -9.23 10.15
C GLN A 109 15.00 -7.83 10.45
N VAL A 110 15.18 -6.90 9.50
CA VAL A 110 14.68 -5.52 9.63
C VAL A 110 13.17 -5.46 9.79
N VAL A 111 12.41 -6.22 8.98
CA VAL A 111 10.94 -6.24 9.04
C VAL A 111 10.43 -6.84 10.36
N ILE A 112 11.11 -7.84 10.92
CA ILE A 112 10.73 -8.46 12.20
C ILE A 112 11.14 -7.61 13.40
N ALA A 113 12.17 -6.79 13.26
CA ALA A 113 12.66 -5.97 14.36
C ALA A 113 11.71 -4.82 14.73
N VAL A 114 10.93 -4.31 13.78
CA VAL A 114 9.95 -3.25 14.03
C VAL A 114 8.80 -3.81 14.88
N ASP A 115 8.45 -3.15 15.98
CA ASP A 115 7.29 -3.55 16.78
C ASP A 115 6.04 -3.62 15.89
N PRO A 116 5.25 -4.72 15.93
CA PRO A 116 4.06 -4.87 15.11
C PRO A 116 3.06 -3.71 15.22
N ILE A 117 2.98 -3.02 16.37
CA ILE A 117 2.09 -1.86 16.51
C ILE A 117 2.61 -0.62 15.80
N LYS A 118 3.93 -0.49 15.65
CA LYS A 118 4.59 0.63 14.97
C LYS A 118 4.90 0.33 13.50
N ASP A 119 4.76 -0.90 13.03
CA ASP A 119 4.88 -1.31 11.63
C ASP A 119 3.74 -0.73 10.78
N VAL A 120 3.85 0.55 10.44
CA VAL A 120 2.81 1.30 9.71
C VAL A 120 2.68 0.90 8.24
N ASP A 121 3.64 0.14 7.70
CA ASP A 121 3.55 -0.46 6.37
C ASP A 121 2.91 -1.86 6.38
N GLY A 122 2.72 -2.46 7.56
CA GLY A 122 1.99 -3.72 7.76
C GLY A 122 2.70 -4.95 7.21
N PHE A 123 4.04 -4.96 7.24
CA PHE A 123 4.86 -6.06 6.71
C PHE A 123 5.32 -7.08 7.76
N HIS A 124 5.25 -6.73 9.04
CA HIS A 124 5.63 -7.62 10.13
C HIS A 124 4.80 -8.91 10.06
N PRO A 125 5.40 -10.12 10.18
CA PRO A 125 4.68 -11.39 10.07
C PRO A 125 3.47 -11.52 11.00
N PHE A 126 3.53 -10.93 12.20
CA PHE A 126 2.38 -10.82 13.11
C PHE A 126 1.19 -10.10 12.46
N ASN A 127 1.40 -8.91 11.91
CA ASN A 127 0.36 -8.15 11.20
C ASN A 127 -0.17 -8.93 9.98
N ALA A 128 0.73 -9.53 9.20
CA ALA A 128 0.36 -10.37 8.06
C ALA A 128 -0.48 -11.60 8.49
N GLY A 129 -0.16 -12.21 9.63
CA GLY A 129 -0.91 -13.31 10.23
C GLY A 129 -2.31 -12.89 10.67
N LEU A 130 -2.46 -11.72 11.28
CA LEU A 130 -3.77 -11.16 11.64
C LEU A 130 -4.62 -10.87 10.39
N VAL A 131 -4.02 -10.33 9.33
CA VAL A 131 -4.69 -10.13 8.04
C VAL A 131 -5.15 -11.46 7.45
N ALA A 132 -4.29 -12.48 7.45
CA ALA A 132 -4.60 -13.80 6.90
C ALA A 132 -5.72 -14.52 7.67
N GLN A 133 -5.77 -14.36 8.99
CA GLN A 133 -6.84 -14.92 9.82
C GLN A 133 -8.11 -14.05 9.85
N GLY A 134 -8.07 -12.87 9.25
CA GLY A 134 -9.17 -11.91 9.29
C GLY A 134 -9.37 -11.22 10.65
N LEU A 135 -8.47 -11.42 11.61
CA LEU A 135 -8.57 -10.90 12.97
C LEU A 135 -8.40 -9.37 13.03
N PRO A 136 -9.00 -8.71 14.04
CA PRO A 136 -8.80 -7.29 14.28
C PRO A 136 -7.42 -7.02 14.92
N GLY A 137 -7.07 -5.74 15.08
CA GLY A 137 -5.91 -5.31 15.88
C GLY A 137 -4.58 -5.18 15.11
N GLY A 138 -4.42 -5.84 13.96
CA GLY A 138 -3.22 -5.72 13.13
C GLY A 138 -3.21 -4.45 12.28
N ILE A 139 -2.01 -3.96 11.95
CA ILE A 139 -1.83 -2.94 10.91
C ILE A 139 -1.94 -3.63 9.54
N GLN A 140 -2.81 -3.11 8.67
CA GLN A 140 -2.98 -3.67 7.33
C GLN A 140 -2.01 -3.02 6.35
N PRO A 141 -1.46 -3.76 5.38
CA PRO A 141 -0.49 -3.21 4.45
C PRO A 141 -1.07 -2.10 3.58
N CYS A 142 -0.28 -1.04 3.38
CA CYS A 142 -0.74 0.23 2.81
C CYS A 142 -1.35 0.09 1.42
N THR A 143 -0.63 -0.53 0.47
CA THR A 143 -1.10 -0.68 -0.92
C THR A 143 -2.36 -1.56 -1.01
N PRO A 144 -2.39 -2.78 -0.43
CA PRO A 144 -3.61 -3.60 -0.39
C PRO A 144 -4.82 -2.88 0.22
N SER A 145 -4.63 -2.19 1.36
CA SER A 145 -5.70 -1.44 2.02
C SER A 145 -6.18 -0.29 1.13
N GLY A 146 -5.25 0.38 0.44
CA GLY A 146 -5.56 1.45 -0.49
C GLY A 146 -6.36 0.98 -1.70
N ILE A 147 -6.10 -0.22 -2.21
CA ILE A 147 -6.88 -0.84 -3.30
C ILE A 147 -8.32 -1.10 -2.84
N VAL A 148 -8.51 -1.66 -1.65
CA VAL A 148 -9.85 -1.94 -1.11
C VAL A 148 -10.63 -0.65 -0.88
N GLU A 149 -10.02 0.35 -0.24
CA GLU A 149 -10.64 1.67 -0.02
C GLU A 149 -10.99 2.37 -1.34
N LEU A 150 -10.12 2.25 -2.35
CA LEU A 150 -10.36 2.82 -3.67
C LEU A 150 -11.61 2.22 -4.31
N LEU A 151 -11.76 0.90 -4.26
CA LEU A 151 -12.91 0.18 -4.81
C LEU A 151 -14.19 0.53 -4.05
N GLU A 152 -14.16 0.49 -2.71
CA GLU A 152 -15.32 0.77 -1.86
C GLU A 152 -15.80 2.22 -2.04
N ARG A 153 -14.90 3.21 -1.98
CA ARG A 153 -15.25 4.63 -2.13
C ARG A 153 -15.69 4.99 -3.55
N ALA A 154 -15.23 4.26 -4.57
CA ALA A 154 -15.71 4.40 -5.94
C ALA A 154 -17.07 3.71 -6.19
N GLY A 155 -17.63 3.01 -5.20
CA GLY A 155 -18.90 2.30 -5.31
C GLY A 155 -18.81 0.97 -6.06
N VAL A 156 -17.62 0.38 -6.19
CA VAL A 156 -17.46 -0.96 -6.77
C VAL A 156 -17.86 -2.00 -5.73
N ARG A 157 -18.86 -2.83 -6.04
CA ARG A 157 -19.31 -3.89 -5.14
C ARG A 157 -18.27 -5.02 -5.07
N ILE A 158 -17.66 -5.22 -3.90
CA ILE A 158 -16.70 -6.31 -3.65
C ILE A 158 -17.41 -7.59 -3.17
N GLU A 159 -18.46 -7.45 -2.35
CA GLU A 159 -19.23 -8.58 -1.84
C GLU A 159 -19.83 -9.41 -2.98
N GLY A 160 -19.50 -10.71 -3.00
CA GLY A 160 -19.96 -11.65 -4.02
C GLY A 160 -19.23 -11.55 -5.36
N ALA A 161 -18.34 -10.58 -5.55
CA ALA A 161 -17.59 -10.41 -6.80
C ALA A 161 -16.54 -11.52 -6.99
N ASN A 162 -16.31 -11.91 -8.24
CA ASN A 162 -15.16 -12.73 -8.62
C ASN A 162 -13.93 -11.84 -8.81
N ALA A 163 -13.05 -11.79 -7.82
CA ALA A 163 -11.81 -11.03 -7.85
C ALA A 163 -10.63 -11.89 -8.32
N VAL A 164 -9.84 -11.37 -9.27
CA VAL A 164 -8.61 -12.00 -9.74
C VAL A 164 -7.44 -11.08 -9.45
N VAL A 165 -6.45 -11.56 -8.71
CA VAL A 165 -5.21 -10.84 -8.40
C VAL A 165 -4.07 -11.47 -9.20
N VAL A 166 -3.49 -10.72 -10.13
CA VAL A 166 -2.35 -11.15 -10.94
C VAL A 166 -1.07 -10.64 -10.28
N GLY A 167 -0.43 -11.51 -9.52
CA GLY A 167 0.72 -11.16 -8.68
C GLY A 167 0.58 -11.78 -7.29
N ARG A 168 1.67 -12.34 -6.76
CA ARG A 168 1.68 -13.03 -5.44
C ARG A 168 2.77 -12.53 -4.50
N SER A 169 3.20 -11.27 -4.65
CA SER A 169 4.16 -10.66 -3.75
C SER A 169 3.61 -10.63 -2.32
N ASN A 170 4.51 -10.68 -1.34
CA ASN A 170 4.12 -10.68 0.07
C ASN A 170 3.54 -9.34 0.53
N ILE A 171 3.92 -8.24 -0.15
CA ILE A 171 3.53 -6.87 0.23
C ILE A 171 2.31 -6.31 -0.52
N VAL A 172 1.94 -6.92 -1.66
CA VAL A 172 0.79 -6.46 -2.47
C VAL A 172 -0.14 -7.62 -2.82
N GLY A 173 0.32 -8.59 -3.61
CA GLY A 173 -0.56 -9.59 -4.22
C GLY A 173 -1.33 -10.45 -3.21
N LYS A 174 -0.60 -11.16 -2.34
CA LYS A 174 -1.19 -12.01 -1.29
C LYS A 174 -2.10 -11.22 -0.33
N PRO A 175 -1.67 -10.11 0.28
CA PRO A 175 -2.53 -9.36 1.18
C PRO A 175 -3.75 -8.74 0.47
N THR A 176 -3.64 -8.29 -0.78
CA THR A 176 -4.81 -7.78 -1.53
C THR A 176 -5.86 -8.86 -1.70
N ALA A 177 -5.43 -10.08 -2.07
CA ALA A 177 -6.32 -11.22 -2.17
C ALA A 177 -7.04 -11.54 -0.84
N LEU A 178 -6.31 -11.51 0.28
CA LEU A 178 -6.87 -11.75 1.61
C LEU A 178 -7.84 -10.65 2.05
N LEU A 179 -7.55 -9.38 1.76
CA LEU A 179 -8.45 -8.28 2.10
C LEU A 179 -9.73 -8.29 1.25
N LEU A 180 -9.64 -8.64 -0.02
CA LEU A 180 -10.82 -8.84 -0.88
C LEU A 180 -11.66 -10.04 -0.40
N LEU A 181 -11.00 -11.13 0.00
CA LEU A 181 -11.69 -12.28 0.61
C LEU A 181 -12.40 -11.89 1.92
N LYS A 182 -11.76 -11.08 2.77
CA LYS A 182 -12.36 -10.51 3.99
C LYS A 182 -13.58 -9.61 3.69
N ARG A 183 -13.74 -9.14 2.45
CA ARG A 183 -14.92 -8.40 1.95
C ARG A 183 -15.89 -9.30 1.17
N ASN A 184 -15.82 -10.62 1.38
CA ASN A 184 -16.70 -11.62 0.79
C ASN A 184 -16.60 -11.73 -0.74
N ALA A 185 -15.46 -11.37 -1.35
CA ALA A 185 -15.18 -11.71 -2.74
C ALA A 185 -14.77 -13.19 -2.86
N THR A 186 -15.11 -13.82 -3.99
CA THR A 186 -14.45 -15.06 -4.42
C THR A 186 -13.12 -14.67 -5.05
N VAL A 187 -11.99 -15.23 -4.59
CA VAL A 187 -10.66 -14.75 -5.00
C VAL A 187 -9.83 -15.81 -5.71
N THR A 188 -9.29 -15.47 -6.88
CA THR A 188 -8.26 -16.25 -7.58
C THR A 188 -6.93 -15.50 -7.57
N ILE A 189 -5.85 -16.15 -7.13
CA ILE A 189 -4.50 -15.58 -7.18
C ILE A 189 -3.73 -16.20 -8.34
N CYS A 190 -3.36 -15.37 -9.32
CA CYS A 190 -2.54 -15.77 -10.46
C CYS A 190 -1.08 -15.35 -10.28
N HIS A 191 -0.17 -16.07 -10.93
CA HIS A 191 1.26 -15.81 -10.88
C HIS A 191 1.98 -16.36 -12.13
N THR A 192 3.30 -16.23 -12.18
CA THR A 192 4.17 -16.65 -13.31
C THR A 192 4.10 -18.13 -13.69
N LYS A 193 3.39 -18.97 -12.92
CA LYS A 193 3.20 -20.41 -13.18
C LYS A 193 1.74 -20.77 -13.46
N THR A 194 0.84 -19.78 -13.49
CA THR A 194 -0.57 -19.98 -13.84
C THR A 194 -0.67 -20.32 -15.32
N LYS A 195 -1.25 -21.48 -15.62
CA LYS A 195 -1.63 -21.85 -17.00
C LYS A 195 -2.89 -21.08 -17.39
N ASN A 196 -2.98 -20.65 -18.65
CA ASN A 196 -4.13 -19.90 -19.18
C ASN A 196 -4.54 -18.70 -18.30
N LEU A 197 -3.61 -17.78 -18.07
CA LEU A 197 -3.86 -16.55 -17.30
C LEU A 197 -5.13 -15.81 -17.79
N ALA A 198 -5.27 -15.67 -19.12
CA ALA A 198 -6.42 -15.02 -19.75
C ALA A 198 -7.76 -15.67 -19.38
N GLY A 199 -7.82 -17.00 -19.26
CA GLY A 199 -9.03 -17.72 -18.87
C GLY A 199 -9.50 -17.36 -17.46
N HIS A 200 -8.59 -16.99 -16.55
CA HIS A 200 -8.94 -16.49 -15.23
C HIS A 200 -9.37 -15.02 -15.28
N THR A 201 -8.56 -14.15 -15.88
CA THR A 201 -8.79 -12.70 -15.87
C THR A 201 -10.05 -12.29 -16.63
N LYS A 202 -10.41 -13.00 -17.72
CA LYS A 202 -11.64 -12.72 -18.50
C LYS A 202 -12.94 -12.96 -17.73
N ARG A 203 -12.88 -13.61 -16.56
CA ARG A 203 -14.04 -13.84 -15.68
C ARG A 203 -14.08 -12.90 -14.49
N ALA A 204 -13.06 -12.05 -14.32
CA ALA A 204 -12.93 -11.20 -13.15
C ALA A 204 -13.93 -10.04 -13.19
N ASP A 205 -14.71 -9.86 -12.13
CA ASP A 205 -15.46 -8.63 -11.88
C ASP A 205 -14.51 -7.53 -11.37
N ILE A 206 -13.52 -7.94 -10.58
CA ILE A 206 -12.43 -7.09 -10.09
C ILE A 206 -11.11 -7.73 -10.51
N LEU A 207 -10.31 -7.03 -11.32
CA LEU A 207 -8.99 -7.46 -11.76
C LEU A 207 -7.92 -6.56 -11.16
N VAL A 208 -7.07 -7.10 -10.29
CA VAL A 208 -5.91 -6.40 -9.74
C VAL A 208 -4.64 -6.87 -10.44
N ALA A 209 -4.00 -5.98 -11.20
CA ALA A 209 -2.73 -6.21 -11.86
C ALA A 209 -1.57 -5.70 -11.00
N ALA A 210 -0.79 -6.63 -10.45
CA ALA A 210 0.32 -6.36 -9.53
C ALA A 210 1.52 -7.30 -9.82
N ALA A 211 1.81 -7.48 -11.11
CA ALA A 211 2.84 -8.37 -11.62
C ALA A 211 4.19 -7.67 -11.83
N GLY A 212 4.18 -6.35 -12.02
CA GLY A 212 5.38 -5.55 -12.29
C GLY A 212 5.93 -5.81 -13.70
N LYS A 213 5.04 -6.03 -14.66
CA LYS A 213 5.38 -6.34 -16.05
C LYS A 213 4.53 -5.48 -16.98
N PRO A 214 5.13 -4.49 -17.67
CA PRO A 214 4.42 -3.66 -18.62
C PRO A 214 3.69 -4.46 -19.69
N ASN A 215 2.50 -3.99 -20.06
CA ASN A 215 1.65 -4.55 -21.11
C ASN A 215 1.27 -6.04 -20.94
N LEU A 216 1.34 -6.58 -19.71
CA LEU A 216 0.99 -7.98 -19.44
C LEU A 216 -0.51 -8.23 -19.59
N ILE A 217 -1.35 -7.32 -19.12
CA ILE A 217 -2.80 -7.45 -19.18
C ILE A 217 -3.31 -6.72 -20.42
N THR A 218 -3.71 -7.49 -21.42
CA THR A 218 -4.26 -6.96 -22.67
C THR A 218 -5.78 -6.77 -22.60
N LYS A 219 -6.34 -5.95 -23.49
CA LYS A 219 -7.79 -5.68 -23.53
C LYS A 219 -8.66 -6.94 -23.63
N ASP A 220 -8.19 -7.95 -24.36
CA ASP A 220 -8.95 -9.19 -24.54
C ASP A 220 -8.95 -10.06 -23.27
N MET A 221 -8.04 -9.81 -22.32
CA MET A 221 -7.96 -10.48 -21.03
C MET A 221 -8.92 -9.91 -19.98
N VAL A 222 -9.63 -8.84 -20.28
CA VAL A 222 -10.50 -8.10 -19.35
C VAL A 222 -11.96 -8.41 -19.64
N LYS A 223 -12.73 -8.70 -18.60
CA LYS A 223 -14.19 -8.84 -18.70
C LYS A 223 -14.81 -7.47 -19.00
N PRO A 224 -15.70 -7.33 -20.00
CA PRO A 224 -16.43 -6.08 -20.22
C PRO A 224 -17.14 -5.60 -18.94
N GLY A 225 -16.93 -4.34 -18.58
CA GLY A 225 -17.53 -3.74 -17.38
C GLY A 225 -16.78 -4.04 -16.07
N ALA A 226 -15.67 -4.78 -16.07
CA ALA A 226 -14.90 -5.06 -14.85
C ALA A 226 -14.27 -3.80 -14.24
N ALA A 227 -14.02 -3.85 -12.93
CA ALA A 227 -13.13 -2.91 -12.26
C ALA A 227 -11.68 -3.39 -12.37
N VAL A 228 -10.83 -2.59 -13.00
CA VAL A 228 -9.42 -2.93 -13.23
C VAL A 228 -8.52 -1.99 -12.43
N VAL A 229 -7.67 -2.57 -11.60
CA VAL A 229 -6.72 -1.88 -10.72
C VAL A 229 -5.30 -2.20 -11.15
N ASP A 230 -4.62 -1.20 -11.70
CA ASP A 230 -3.21 -1.24 -12.09
C ASP A 230 -2.33 -0.72 -10.95
N VAL A 231 -1.58 -1.63 -10.33
CA VAL A 231 -0.82 -1.36 -9.11
C VAL A 231 0.62 -0.96 -9.39
N SER A 232 1.20 -1.48 -10.47
CA SER A 232 2.64 -1.38 -10.72
C SER A 232 3.06 0.02 -11.16
N ALA A 233 4.25 0.43 -10.77
CA ALA A 233 4.84 1.73 -11.12
C ALA A 233 6.20 1.54 -11.80
N ASN A 234 6.20 0.83 -12.93
CA ASN A 234 7.42 0.55 -13.70
C ASN A 234 7.94 1.87 -14.29
N ARG A 235 9.25 2.11 -14.24
CA ARG A 235 9.88 3.28 -14.89
C ARG A 235 10.47 2.88 -16.23
N VAL A 236 10.04 3.55 -17.29
CA VAL A 236 10.55 3.39 -18.67
C VAL A 236 10.98 4.75 -19.20
N GLU A 237 11.73 4.78 -20.31
CA GLU A 237 12.00 6.02 -21.03
C GLU A 237 10.66 6.66 -21.43
N GLY A 238 10.36 7.84 -20.87
CA GLY A 238 9.09 8.53 -21.06
C GLY A 238 8.15 8.56 -19.85
N GLY A 239 8.42 7.81 -18.77
CA GLY A 239 7.73 7.97 -17.49
C GLY A 239 7.34 6.69 -16.77
N GLN A 240 6.31 6.80 -15.92
CA GLN A 240 5.76 5.68 -15.16
C GLN A 240 4.69 4.96 -15.98
N VAL A 241 4.81 3.64 -16.08
CA VAL A 241 3.83 2.75 -16.72
C VAL A 241 3.49 1.59 -15.79
N GLY A 242 2.25 1.11 -15.85
CA GLY A 242 1.84 -0.07 -15.08
C GLY A 242 1.87 -1.35 -15.86
N ASP A 243 0.98 -2.27 -15.51
CA ASP A 243 0.94 -3.64 -16.05
C ASP A 243 -0.02 -3.81 -17.23
N LEU A 244 -0.82 -2.78 -17.53
CA LEU A 244 -1.87 -2.83 -18.54
C LEU A 244 -1.36 -2.42 -19.92
N ALA A 245 -1.83 -3.11 -20.96
CA ALA A 245 -1.62 -2.71 -22.35
C ALA A 245 -2.65 -1.64 -22.79
N PRO A 246 -2.39 -0.90 -23.89
CA PRO A 246 -3.33 0.07 -24.43
C PRO A 246 -4.71 -0.52 -24.77
N GLY A 247 -5.78 0.27 -24.57
CA GLY A 247 -7.16 -0.09 -24.92
C GLY A 247 -7.89 -0.94 -23.88
N VAL A 248 -7.31 -1.15 -22.69
CA VAL A 248 -8.02 -1.80 -21.56
C VAL A 248 -9.17 -0.91 -21.05
N ASP A 249 -9.00 0.41 -21.11
CA ASP A 249 -10.00 1.44 -20.80
C ASP A 249 -11.22 1.42 -21.72
N ASP A 250 -11.11 0.86 -22.93
CA ASP A 250 -12.25 0.68 -23.83
C ASP A 250 -13.19 -0.45 -23.41
N VAL A 251 -12.71 -1.37 -22.56
CA VAL A 251 -13.41 -2.60 -22.15
C VAL A 251 -13.83 -2.55 -20.68
N ALA A 252 -12.97 -2.01 -19.81
CA ALA A 252 -13.21 -1.93 -18.39
C ALA A 252 -14.41 -1.01 -18.06
N GLY A 253 -15.16 -1.36 -17.00
CA GLY A 253 -16.18 -0.46 -16.44
C GLY A 253 -15.57 0.60 -15.52
N TRP A 254 -14.50 0.22 -14.82
CA TRP A 254 -13.69 1.11 -13.99
C TRP A 254 -12.21 0.82 -14.21
N LEU A 255 -11.38 1.87 -14.18
CA LEU A 255 -9.95 1.74 -14.38
C LEU A 255 -9.16 2.74 -13.52
N THR A 256 -8.13 2.27 -12.83
CA THR A 256 -7.16 3.16 -12.18
C THR A 256 -6.24 3.82 -13.20
N PRO A 257 -6.03 5.15 -13.13
CA PRO A 257 -5.01 5.80 -13.94
C PRO A 257 -3.62 5.47 -13.39
N ASN A 258 -2.62 5.48 -14.27
CA ASN A 258 -1.24 5.28 -13.90
C ASN A 258 -0.35 6.34 -14.58
N PRO A 259 0.18 7.33 -13.85
CA PRO A 259 0.07 7.55 -12.39
C PRO A 259 -1.28 8.14 -11.95
N GLY A 260 -1.57 8.08 -10.65
CA GLY A 260 -2.72 8.75 -10.02
C GLY A 260 -3.78 7.84 -9.43
N GLY A 261 -3.71 6.54 -9.66
CA GLY A 261 -4.57 5.53 -9.04
C GLY A 261 -4.02 5.06 -7.69
N VAL A 262 -3.34 3.91 -7.68
CA VAL A 262 -2.99 3.22 -6.43
C VAL A 262 -1.91 3.95 -5.61
N GLY A 263 -0.93 4.58 -6.25
CA GLY A 263 0.20 5.24 -5.55
C GLY A 263 -0.21 6.31 -4.51
N PRO A 264 -1.09 7.27 -4.85
CA PRO A 264 -1.66 8.21 -3.86
C PRO A 264 -2.37 7.51 -2.69
N MET A 265 -3.14 6.45 -2.97
CA MET A 265 -3.84 5.69 -1.93
C MET A 265 -2.85 5.05 -0.96
N THR A 266 -1.76 4.45 -1.44
CA THR A 266 -0.71 3.86 -0.59
C THR A 266 -0.18 4.87 0.44
N ARG A 267 0.06 6.13 0.03
CA ARG A 267 0.56 7.15 0.97
C ARG A 267 -0.51 7.60 1.97
N ALA A 268 -1.76 7.76 1.54
CA ALA A 268 -2.85 8.07 2.44
C ALA A 268 -3.07 6.96 3.49
N MET A 269 -2.89 5.69 3.10
CA MET A 269 -2.97 4.56 4.02
C MET A 269 -1.83 4.54 5.04
N LEU A 270 -0.60 4.89 4.64
CA LEU A 270 0.50 5.04 5.59
C LEU A 270 0.19 6.10 6.66
N VAL A 271 -0.36 7.24 6.25
CA VAL A 271 -0.76 8.33 7.15
C VAL A 271 -1.86 7.86 8.10
N ARG A 272 -2.88 7.17 7.58
CA ARG A 272 -3.93 6.56 8.39
C ARG A 272 -3.36 5.54 9.38
N ASN A 273 -2.51 4.64 8.93
CA ASN A 273 -1.90 3.60 9.76
C ASN A 273 -1.08 4.21 10.89
N THR A 274 -0.38 5.33 10.65
CA THR A 274 0.37 6.04 11.69
C THR A 274 -0.55 6.60 12.77
N TYR A 275 -1.69 7.19 12.38
CA TYR A 275 -2.71 7.63 13.34
C TYR A 275 -3.29 6.45 14.13
N GLU A 276 -3.63 5.35 13.45
CA GLU A 276 -4.19 4.17 14.12
C GLU A 276 -3.20 3.51 15.08
N ALA A 277 -1.92 3.43 14.71
CA ALA A 277 -0.85 2.96 15.58
C ALA A 277 -0.77 3.79 16.88
N GLU A 278 -0.83 5.12 16.77
CA GLU A 278 -0.85 6.02 17.92
C GLU A 278 -2.07 5.81 18.83
N VAL A 279 -3.25 5.57 18.25
CA VAL A 279 -4.47 5.30 19.01
C VAL A 279 -4.39 3.95 19.72
N ARG A 280 -3.84 2.92 19.07
CA ARG A 280 -3.83 1.56 19.62
C ARG A 280 -2.73 1.31 20.65
N ARG A 281 -1.55 1.93 20.48
CA ARG A 281 -0.44 1.78 21.44
C ARG A 281 -0.71 2.45 22.80
N ARG A 282 -1.71 3.33 22.86
CA ARG A 282 -2.13 4.10 24.04
C ARG A 282 -3.67 4.15 24.12
N PRO A 283 -4.33 3.02 24.45
CA PRO A 283 -5.78 2.90 24.49
C PRO A 283 -6.43 3.82 25.53
#